data_AF-K0G3B8-F1
#
_entry.id   AF-K0G3B8-F1
#
_cell.length_a   1.000
_cell.length_b   1.000
_cell.length_c   1.000
_cell.angle_alpha   90.00
_cell.angle_beta   90.00
_cell.angle_gamma   90.00
#
_symmetry.space_group_name_H-M   'P 1'
#
loop_
_entity.id
_entity.type
_entity.pdbx_description
1 polymer ?
#
loop_
_entity_poly.entity_id
_entity_poly.type
_entity_poly.pdbx_seq_one_letter_code
_entity_poly.pdbx_strand_id
1 'polypeptide(L)'
;MIITTTPTIDGHQITEYKGLVFGEVVSGANFIRDFFASITDVIGGRSGAYESKLNSARQEALAELEKEAKRVGANAVVGVSMEYQSMGGDKGMFIVVATGTAVVIR
;
A
#
# COMPACT_ATOMS: atom_id res chain seq x y z
N MET A 1 -2.08 -5.41 13.19
CA MET A 1 -2.88 -4.20 13.51
C MET A 1 -4.17 -4.24 12.67
N ILE A 2 -5.33 -3.77 13.13
CA ILE A 2 -6.50 -3.65 12.24
C ILE A 2 -6.27 -2.47 11.30
N ILE A 3 -6.38 -2.70 10.00
CA ILE A 3 -6.24 -1.69 8.95
C ILE A 3 -7.46 -1.85 8.05
N THR A 4 -8.24 -0.78 7.88
CA THR A 4 -9.48 -0.83 7.11
C THR A 4 -9.69 0.41 6.28
N THR A 5 -10.38 0.24 5.15
CA THR A 5 -10.84 1.33 4.28
C THR A 5 -12.08 2.03 4.85
N THR A 6 -12.80 1.39 5.79
CA THR A 6 -13.96 1.98 6.47
C THR A 6 -13.52 3.04 7.49
N PRO A 7 -14.33 4.09 7.75
CA PRO A 7 -14.00 5.11 8.75
C PRO A 7 -14.11 4.61 10.20
N THR A 8 -14.82 3.51 10.42
CA THR A 8 -15.05 2.89 11.73
C THR A 8 -14.81 1.39 11.67
N ILE A 9 -14.66 0.76 12.84
CA ILE A 9 -14.50 -0.69 13.00
C ILE A 9 -15.65 -1.19 13.87
N ASP A 10 -16.49 -2.06 13.31
CA ASP A 10 -17.64 -2.59 14.04
C ASP A 10 -17.20 -3.35 15.30
N GLY A 11 -17.97 -3.19 16.37
CA GLY A 11 -17.66 -3.78 17.67
C GLY A 11 -16.51 -3.12 18.44
N HIS A 12 -15.88 -2.09 17.89
CA HIS A 12 -14.81 -1.34 18.56
C HIS A 12 -15.15 0.14 18.65
N GLN A 13 -14.72 0.79 19.73
CA GLN A 13 -14.84 2.25 19.85
C GLN A 13 -13.47 2.91 19.66
N ILE A 14 -13.38 3.90 18.77
CA ILE A 14 -12.21 4.77 18.67
C ILE A 14 -12.14 5.68 19.92
N THR A 15 -11.07 5.57 20.69
CA THR A 15 -10.82 6.36 21.90
C THR A 15 -9.89 7.54 21.67
N GLU A 16 -8.98 7.43 20.70
CA GLU A 16 -8.03 8.49 20.36
C GLU A 16 -7.72 8.52 18.87
N TYR A 17 -7.57 9.71 18.31
CA TYR A 17 -7.05 9.93 16.96
C TYR A 17 -5.60 10.40 17.05
N LYS A 18 -4.68 9.68 16.41
CA LYS A 18 -3.24 9.96 16.41
C LYS A 18 -2.77 10.72 15.17
N GLY A 19 -3.70 11.11 14.30
CA GLY A 19 -3.43 11.86 13.08
C GLY A 19 -3.25 10.99 11.84
N LEU A 20 -2.81 11.62 10.76
CA LEU A 20 -2.57 10.95 9.48
C LEU A 20 -1.28 10.14 9.52
N VAL A 21 -1.29 8.99 8.85
CA VAL A 21 -0.13 8.15 8.61
C VAL A 21 -0.06 7.75 7.15
N PHE A 22 1.16 7.53 6.68
CA PHE A 22 1.50 7.26 5.28
C PHE A 22 2.43 6.06 5.20
N GLY A 23 2.31 5.28 4.13
CA GLY A 23 3.29 4.28 3.71
C GLY A 23 3.50 4.38 2.21
N GLU A 24 4.74 4.40 1.75
CA GLU A 24 5.10 4.82 0.40
C GLU A 24 6.16 3.90 -0.20
N VAL A 25 5.87 3.32 -1.34
CA VAL A 25 6.80 2.42 -2.03
C VAL A 25 7.02 2.89 -3.45
N VAL A 26 8.27 3.18 -3.79
CA VAL A 26 8.68 3.53 -5.15
C VAL A 26 9.34 2.32 -5.81
N SER A 27 8.74 1.82 -6.88
CA SER A 27 9.32 0.77 -7.71
C SER A 27 10.09 1.36 -8.89
N GLY A 28 11.41 1.14 -8.93
CA GLY A 28 12.35 1.76 -9.87
C GLY A 28 12.62 0.96 -11.15
N ALA A 29 13.36 1.56 -12.10
CA ALA A 29 13.57 1.11 -13.50
C ALA A 29 14.08 -0.34 -13.74
N ASN A 30 14.64 -1.03 -12.74
CA ASN A 30 14.95 -2.47 -12.86
C ASN A 30 13.68 -3.33 -12.94
N PHE A 31 12.54 -2.80 -12.49
CA PHE A 31 11.20 -3.36 -12.63
C PHE A 31 10.78 -3.61 -14.08
N ILE A 32 11.05 -2.64 -14.98
CA ILE A 32 10.77 -2.77 -16.42
C ILE A 32 11.58 -3.93 -17.02
N ARG A 33 12.88 -4.02 -16.70
CA ARG A 33 13.75 -5.03 -17.32
C ARG A 33 13.26 -6.44 -17.04
N ASP A 34 12.87 -6.69 -15.80
CA ASP A 34 12.32 -7.99 -15.37
C ASP A 34 10.90 -8.21 -15.92
N PHE A 35 10.08 -7.15 -16.00
CA PHE A 35 8.74 -7.21 -16.58
C PHE A 35 8.77 -7.56 -18.07
N PHE A 36 9.60 -6.88 -18.88
CA PHE A 36 9.77 -7.18 -20.31
C PHE A 36 10.44 -8.53 -20.56
N ALA A 37 11.32 -9.01 -19.67
CA ALA A 37 11.87 -10.37 -19.74
C ALA A 37 10.81 -11.45 -19.46
N SER A 38 9.74 -11.12 -18.73
CA SER A 38 8.64 -12.03 -18.33
C SER A 38 7.38 -11.95 -19.20
N ILE A 39 7.33 -11.06 -20.21
CA ILE A 39 6.16 -10.88 -21.09
C ILE A 39 5.79 -12.14 -21.89
N THR A 40 6.67 -13.14 -21.94
CA THR A 40 6.37 -14.46 -22.50
C THR A 40 5.30 -15.24 -21.74
N ASP A 41 4.94 -14.85 -20.50
CA ASP A 41 4.01 -15.58 -19.62
C ASP A 41 2.59 -14.97 -19.52
N VAL A 42 2.14 -14.22 -20.54
CA VAL A 42 0.76 -13.69 -20.57
C VAL A 42 -0.22 -14.81 -20.92
N ILE A 43 -0.77 -15.49 -19.90
CA ILE A 43 -1.85 -16.47 -20.06
C ILE A 43 -3.17 -15.80 -19.63
N GLY A 44 -4.13 -15.70 -20.56
CA GLY A 44 -5.48 -15.21 -20.27
C GLY A 44 -5.61 -13.69 -20.07
N GLY A 45 -4.64 -12.90 -20.56
CA GLY A 45 -4.69 -11.43 -20.50
C GLY A 45 -4.19 -10.79 -19.21
N ARG A 46 -3.67 -11.60 -18.27
CA ARG A 46 -3.02 -11.14 -17.03
C ARG A 46 -1.52 -11.35 -17.13
N SER A 47 -0.74 -10.39 -16.62
CA SER A 47 0.71 -10.59 -16.45
C SER A 47 1.00 -11.00 -15.01
N GLY A 48 1.29 -12.29 -14.79
CA GLY A 48 1.57 -12.81 -13.46
C GLY A 48 2.75 -12.11 -12.78
N ALA A 49 3.79 -11.77 -13.53
CA ALA A 49 4.95 -11.04 -13.03
C ALA A 49 4.59 -9.61 -12.60
N TYR A 50 3.78 -8.88 -13.38
CA TYR A 50 3.35 -7.52 -13.03
C TYR A 50 2.46 -7.50 -11.80
N GLU A 51 1.47 -8.41 -11.75
CA GLU A 51 0.54 -8.51 -10.63
C GLU A 51 1.25 -8.90 -9.33
N SER A 52 2.21 -9.82 -9.40
CA SER A 52 3.04 -10.21 -8.26
C SER A 52 3.78 -9.01 -7.69
N LYS A 53 4.40 -8.19 -8.53
CA LYS A 53 5.14 -7.00 -8.11
C LYS A 53 4.24 -5.90 -7.55
N LEU A 54 3.09 -5.63 -8.17
CA LEU A 54 2.10 -4.71 -7.61
C LEU A 54 1.61 -5.18 -6.24
N ASN A 55 1.43 -6.49 -6.07
CA ASN A 55 1.06 -7.06 -4.79
C ASN A 55 2.16 -6.87 -3.74
N SER A 56 3.43 -7.11 -4.09
CA SER A 56 4.57 -6.85 -3.20
C SER A 56 4.64 -5.38 -2.79
N ALA A 57 4.54 -4.44 -3.74
CA ALA A 57 4.56 -3.01 -3.44
C ALA A 57 3.40 -2.59 -2.52
N ARG A 58 2.21 -3.17 -2.72
CA ARG A 58 1.05 -2.96 -1.84
C ARG A 58 1.34 -3.44 -0.42
N GLN A 59 1.88 -4.63 -0.26
CA GLN A 59 2.18 -5.21 1.04
C GLN A 59 3.24 -4.39 1.78
N GLU A 60 4.26 -3.92 1.08
CA GLU A 60 5.32 -3.09 1.64
C GLU A 60 4.78 -1.71 2.08
N ALA A 61 3.93 -1.07 1.26
CA ALA A 61 3.28 0.20 1.63
C ALA A 61 2.38 0.05 2.87
N LEU A 62 1.62 -1.06 2.97
CA LEU A 62 0.81 -1.34 4.15
C LEU A 62 1.64 -1.65 5.40
N ALA A 63 2.80 -2.30 5.24
CA ALA A 63 3.71 -2.58 6.35
C ALA A 63 4.34 -1.29 6.89
N GLU A 64 4.70 -0.34 6.01
CA GLU A 64 5.18 0.97 6.41
C GLU A 64 4.09 1.80 7.09
N LEU A 65 2.86 1.79 6.56
CA LEU A 65 1.70 2.42 7.18
C LEU A 65 1.46 1.88 8.61
N GLU A 66 1.53 0.55 8.80
CA GLU A 66 1.43 -0.08 10.12
C GLU A 66 2.56 0.37 11.06
N LYS A 67 3.78 0.48 10.54
CA LYS A 67 4.95 0.92 11.31
C LYS A 67 4.79 2.37 11.79
N GLU A 68 4.35 3.27 10.91
CA GLU A 68 4.10 4.67 11.27
C GLU A 68 2.96 4.81 12.27
N ALA A 69 1.88 4.02 12.12
CA ALA A 69 0.79 3.96 13.10
C ALA A 69 1.29 3.50 14.48
N LYS A 70 2.13 2.46 14.54
CA LYS A 70 2.75 2.02 15.80
C LYS A 70 3.63 3.09 16.42
N ARG A 71 4.38 3.84 15.61
CA ARG A 71 5.28 4.92 16.08
C ARG A 71 4.53 6.03 16.82
N VAL A 72 3.29 6.32 16.42
CA VAL A 72 2.42 7.31 17.08
C VAL A 72 1.52 6.69 18.17
N GLY A 73 1.74 5.42 18.53
CA GLY A 73 1.01 4.73 19.59
C GLY A 73 -0.41 4.32 19.22
N ALA A 74 -0.73 4.19 17.93
CA ALA A 74 -2.00 3.66 17.47
C ALA A 74 -2.01 2.12 17.47
N ASN A 75 -3.19 1.53 17.61
CA ASN A 75 -3.42 0.08 17.50
C ASN A 75 -4.34 -0.31 16.33
N ALA A 76 -4.82 0.67 15.56
CA ALA A 76 -5.54 0.49 14.30
C ALA A 76 -5.35 1.68 13.34
N VAL A 77 -5.65 1.47 12.07
CA VAL A 77 -5.73 2.51 11.02
C VAL A 77 -7.07 2.40 10.30
N VAL A 78 -7.82 3.49 10.23
CA VAL A 78 -9.13 3.59 9.57
C VAL A 78 -9.09 4.53 8.38
N GLY A 79 -10.08 4.42 7.50
CA GLY A 79 -10.23 5.29 6.33
C GLY A 79 -9.05 5.17 5.36
N VAL A 80 -8.48 3.97 5.23
CA VAL A 80 -7.33 3.76 4.35
C VAL A 80 -7.72 3.96 2.89
N SER A 81 -6.90 4.74 2.18
CA SER A 81 -6.90 4.88 0.73
C SER A 81 -5.58 4.36 0.17
N MET A 82 -5.61 3.83 -1.05
CA MET A 82 -4.42 3.43 -1.79
C MET A 82 -4.39 4.07 -3.16
N GLU A 83 -3.29 4.74 -3.47
CA GLU A 83 -3.05 5.41 -4.74
C GLU A 83 -1.88 4.78 -5.47
N TYR A 84 -2.05 4.61 -6.77
CA TYR A 84 -1.03 4.10 -7.68
C TYR A 84 -0.74 5.18 -8.70
N GLN A 85 0.50 5.68 -8.75
CA GLN A 85 0.89 6.68 -9.75
C GLN A 85 2.05 6.15 -10.56
N SER A 86 1.94 6.21 -11.88
CA SER A 86 3.06 5.95 -12.77
C SER A 86 3.93 7.20 -12.87
N MET A 87 5.25 7.03 -12.72
CA MET A 87 6.23 8.08 -12.86
C MET A 87 7.18 7.78 -14.03
N GLY A 88 7.46 8.81 -14.84
CA GLY A 88 8.60 8.79 -15.77
C GLY A 88 8.34 8.25 -17.17
N GLY A 89 7.08 8.20 -17.65
CA GLY A 89 6.76 7.80 -19.03
C GLY A 89 7.36 6.44 -19.38
N ASP A 90 8.29 6.40 -20.34
CA ASP A 90 8.99 5.20 -20.82
C ASP A 90 9.86 4.50 -19.75
N LYS A 91 10.09 5.11 -18.58
CA LYS A 91 10.88 4.52 -17.48
C LYS A 91 10.09 3.57 -16.59
N GLY A 92 8.76 3.50 -16.75
CA GLY A 92 7.83 2.58 -16.08
C GLY A 92 8.09 2.39 -14.59
N MET A 93 8.38 3.49 -13.91
CA MET A 93 8.37 3.51 -12.46
C MET A 93 6.92 3.70 -12.00
N PHE A 94 6.60 3.16 -10.84
CA PHE A 94 5.34 3.47 -10.18
C PHE A 94 5.57 3.63 -8.68
N ILE A 95 4.77 4.50 -8.09
CA ILE A 95 4.67 4.67 -6.66
C ILE A 95 3.33 4.11 -6.17
N VAL A 96 3.37 3.43 -5.03
CA VAL A 96 2.19 3.01 -4.29
C VAL A 96 2.18 3.80 -2.99
N VAL A 97 1.12 4.56 -2.76
CA VAL A 97 0.92 5.34 -1.55
C VAL A 97 -0.28 4.77 -0.81
N ALA A 98 -0.10 4.40 0.45
CA ALA A 98 -1.16 4.07 1.39
C ALA A 98 -1.31 5.22 2.38
N THR A 99 -2.53 5.73 2.57
CA THR A 99 -2.81 6.82 3.52
C THR A 99 -3.96 6.43 4.42
N GLY A 100 -3.93 6.79 5.69
CA GLY A 100 -5.06 6.57 6.60
C GLY A 100 -4.96 7.37 7.88
N THR A 101 -5.93 7.17 8.77
CA THR A 101 -5.94 7.81 10.10
C THR A 101 -5.57 6.79 11.16
N ALA A 102 -4.47 7.04 11.87
CA ALA A 102 -4.03 6.21 12.99
C ALA A 102 -4.91 6.47 14.22
N VAL A 103 -5.43 5.42 14.83
CA VAL A 103 -6.37 5.49 15.95
C VAL A 103 -6.04 4.48 17.05
N VAL A 104 -6.48 4.78 18.27
CA VAL A 104 -6.57 3.81 19.36
C VAL A 104 -8.01 3.35 19.46
N ILE A 105 -8.23 2.03 19.42
CA ILE A 105 -9.52 1.38 19.61
C ILE A 105 -9.53 0.52 20.88
N ARG A 106 -10.72 0.41 21.47
CA ARG A 106 -11.03 -0.47 22.61
C ARG A 106 -12.13 -1.46 22.26
#